data_AF-A0A7C3Z4H6-F1
#
_entry.id   AF-A0A7C3Z4H6-F1
#
_cell.length_a   1.000
_cell.length_b   1.000
_cell.length_c   1.000
_cell.angle_alpha   90.00
_cell.angle_beta   90.00
_cell.angle_gamma   90.00
#
_symmetry.space_group_name_H-M   'P 1'
#
loop_
_entity.id
_entity.type
_entity.pdbx_description
1 polymer ?
#
loop_
_entity_poly.entity_id
_entity_poly.type
_entity_poly.pdbx_seq_one_letter_code
_entity_poly.pdbx_strand_id
1 'polypeptide(L)' 'MGKFPIADAVIAKIWICKKCKARNKAGTSMCRKCGYKTLRPKRKEIRAKK' A
#
# COMPACT_ATOMS: atom_id res chain seq x y z
N MET A 1 1.82 4.72 20.22
CA MET A 1 1.21 3.47 19.69
C MET A 1 2.28 2.40 19.71
N GLY A 2 1.97 1.21 20.24
CA GLY A 2 2.91 0.10 20.34
C GLY A 2 3.45 -0.31 18.97
N LYS A 3 4.75 -0.61 18.89
CA LYS A 3 5.38 -1.15 17.68
C LYS A 3 5.04 -2.62 17.60
N PHE A 4 4.17 -3.00 16.66
CA PHE A 4 3.84 -4.39 16.38
C PHE A 4 4.56 -4.85 15.10
N PRO A 5 5.73 -5.50 15.21
CA PRO A 5 6.58 -5.78 14.04
C PRO A 5 5.90 -6.69 13.02
N ILE A 6 5.10 -7.66 13.47
CA ILE A 6 4.38 -8.59 12.61
C ILE A 6 3.30 -7.86 11.78
N ALA A 7 2.53 -6.98 12.42
CA ALA A 7 1.50 -6.21 11.74
C ALA A 7 2.09 -5.21 10.74
N ASP A 8 3.19 -4.53 11.10
CA ASP A 8 3.86 -3.58 10.21
C ASP A 8 4.38 -4.24 8.93
N ALA A 9 4.98 -5.44 9.06
CA ALA A 9 5.45 -6.22 7.92
C ALA A 9 4.31 -6.61 6.95
N VAL A 10 3.11 -6.90 7.46
CA VAL A 10 1.93 -7.19 6.62
C VAL A 10 1.46 -5.93 5.91
N ILE A 11 1.40 -4.80 6.62
CA ILE A 11 0.93 -3.53 6.07
C ILE A 11 1.88 -3.00 4.99
N ALA A 12 3.20 -3.21 5.17
CA ALA A 12 4.23 -2.83 4.21
C ALA A 12 4.12 -3.57 2.86
N LYS A 13 3.53 -4.76 2.84
CA LYS A 13 3.31 -5.56 1.61
C LYS A 13 2.09 -5.10 0.81
N ILE A 14 1.39 -4.06 1.25
CA ILE A 14 0.20 -3.55 0.56
C ILE A 14 0.60 -2.44 -0.41
N TRP A 15 0.14 -2.58 -1.66
CA TRP A 15 0.31 -1.59 -2.71
C TRP A 15 -1.03 -0.95 -3.05
N ILE A 16 -1.03 0.33 -3.37
CA ILE A 16 -2.22 1.13 -3.63
C ILE A 16 -2.20 1.58 -5.08
N CYS A 17 -3.30 1.39 -5.81
CA CYS A 17 -3.43 1.90 -7.16
C CYS A 17 -3.48 3.43 -7.16
N LYS A 18 -2.70 4.09 -8.03
CA LYS A 18 -2.76 5.56 -8.16
C LYS A 18 -4.08 6.08 -8.74
N LYS A 19 -4.79 5.26 -9.54
CA LYS A 19 -6.07 5.62 -10.17
C LYS A 19 -7.26 5.38 -9.24
N CYS A 20 -7.53 4.11 -8.88
CA CYS A 20 -8.73 3.74 -8.12
C CYS A 20 -8.52 3.62 -6.61
N LYS A 21 -7.30 3.82 -6.10
CA LYS A 21 -6.95 3.71 -4.66
C LYS A 21 -7.22 2.33 -4.03
N ALA A 22 -7.47 1.30 -4.83
CA ALA A 22 -7.61 -0.08 -4.36
C ALA A 22 -6.30 -0.62 -3.78
N ARG A 23 -6.42 -1.51 -2.78
CA ARG A 23 -5.31 -2.23 -2.16
C ARG A 23 -5.03 -3.49 -2.97
N ASN A 24 -3.78 -3.68 -3.35
CA ASN A 24 -3.26 -4.81 -4.11
C ASN A 24 -2.06 -5.41 -3.36
N LYS A 25 -1.70 -6.65 -3.70
CA LYS A 25 -0.50 -7.30 -3.15
C LYS A 25 0.77 -6.66 -3.72
N ALA A 26 1.85 -6.66 -2.94
CA ALA A 26 3.18 -6.33 -3.45
C ALA A 26 3.57 -7.25 -4.62
N GLY A 27 4.12 -6.66 -5.68
CA GLY A 27 4.57 -7.38 -6.87
C GLY A 27 3.51 -7.62 -7.95
N THR A 28 2.26 -7.16 -7.78
CA THR A 28 1.28 -7.23 -8.88
C THR A 28 1.64 -6.23 -9.98
N SER A 29 1.71 -6.69 -11.22
CA SER A 29 1.97 -5.86 -12.42
C SER A 29 0.83 -4.91 -12.79
N MET A 30 -0.39 -5.18 -12.32
CA MET A 30 -1.56 -4.34 -12.59
C MET A 30 -2.57 -4.38 -11.44
N CYS A 31 -3.37 -3.31 -11.33
CA CYS A 31 -4.44 -3.22 -10.35
C CYS A 31 -5.58 -4.17 -10.72
N ARG A 32 -5.93 -5.08 -9.80
CA ARG A 32 -6.97 -6.10 -10.02
C ARG A 32 -8.37 -5.53 -10.27
N LYS A 33 -8.63 -4.28 -9.85
CA LYS A 33 -9.93 -3.64 -10.00
C LYS A 33 -10.09 -2.84 -11.29
N CYS A 34 -9.01 -2.25 -11.81
CA CYS A 34 -9.11 -1.29 -12.92
C CYS A 34 -8.06 -1.45 -14.03
N GLY A 35 -7.21 -2.48 -13.96
CA GLY A 35 -6.16 -2.75 -14.95
C GLY A 35 -4.99 -1.76 -14.98
N TYR A 36 -4.99 -0.73 -14.12
CA TYR A 36 -3.93 0.28 -14.12
C TYR A 36 -2.59 -0.30 -13.66
N LYS A 37 -1.53 -0.09 -14.46
CA LYS A 37 -0.20 -0.71 -14.26
C LYS A 37 0.62 -0.05 -13.15
N THR A 38 0.35 1.21 -12.82
CA THR A 38 1.18 1.96 -11.88
C THR A 38 0.59 1.94 -10.47
N LEU A 39 1.17 1.10 -9.62
CA LEU A 39 0.85 1.02 -8.20
C LEU A 39 1.95 1.70 -7.37
N ARG A 40 1.59 2.18 -6.18
CA ARG A 40 2.53 2.74 -5.21
C ARG A 40 2.51 1.94 -3.92
N PRO A 41 3.63 1.80 -3.18
CA PRO A 41 3.60 1.20 -1.86
C PRO A 41 2.73 2.03 -0.89
N LYS A 42 2.07 1.35 0.05
CA LYS A 42 1.41 2.01 1.17
C LYS A 42 2.46 2.63 2.09
N ARG A 43 2.21 3.85 2.55
CA ARG A 43 3.15 4.56 3.42
C ARG A 43 3.13 3.92 4.82
N LYS A 44 4.31 3.71 5.40
CA LYS A 44 4.49 3.17 6.75
C LYS A 44 4.16 4.22 7.81
N GLU A 45 4.60 5.45 7.60
CA GLU A 45 4.46 6.53 8.59
C GLU A 45 3.32 7.47 8.25
N ILE A 46 2.58 7.89 9.28
CA ILE A 46 1.55 8.92 9.15
C ILE A 46 2.28 10.24 8.89
N ARG A 47 1.82 11.01 7.90
CA ARG A 47 2.40 12.32 7.61
C ARG A 47 2.05 13.24 8.80
N ALA A 48 3.04 13.71 9.54
CA ALA A 48 2.83 14.81 10.49
C ALA A 48 2.34 16.02 9.68
N LYS A 49 1.15 16.52 9.98
CA LYS A 49 0.72 17.83 9.49
C LYS A 49 1.56 18.86 10.25
N LYS A 50 2.41 19.59 9.54
CA LYS A 50 2.96 20.86 10.03
C LYS A 50 1.88 21.91 9.96
#